data_AF-A0A354CKU5-F1
#
_entry.id   AF-A0A354CKU5-F1
#
_cell.length_a   1.000
_cell.length_b   1.000
_cell.length_c   1.000
_cell.angle_alpha   90.00
_cell.angle_beta   90.00
_cell.angle_gamma   90.00
#
_symmetry.space_group_name_H-M   'P 1'
#
loop_
_entity.id
_entity.type
_entity.pdbx_description
1 polymer ?
#
loop_
_entity_poly.entity_id
_entity_poly.type
_entity_poly.pdbx_seq_one_letter_code
_entity_poly.pdbx_strand_id
1 'polypeptide(L)' 'GSTNQDYIVHCQVKEGDSTLIELSLSVPLEEQANAMCSKWKDASQEIYDFIMHKLM' A
#
# COMPACT_ATOMS: atom_id res chain seq x y z
N GLY A 1 23.12 5.93 -17.81
CA GLY A 1 21.97 6.77 -17.46
C GLY A 1 20.76 5.86 -17.43
N SER A 2 20.30 5.52 -16.24
CA SER A 2 19.11 4.68 -16.08
C SER A 2 18.16 5.49 -15.21
N THR A 3 17.17 6.12 -15.84
CA THR A 3 16.04 6.68 -15.11
C THR A 3 15.19 5.51 -14.64
N ASN A 4 15.56 4.91 -13.51
CA ASN A 4 14.61 4.13 -12.70
C ASN A 4 13.61 5.16 -12.16
N GLN A 5 12.51 5.34 -12.88
CA GLN A 5 11.37 6.09 -12.36
C GLN A 5 10.70 5.19 -11.32
N ASP A 6 11.17 5.33 -10.08
CA ASP A 6 10.58 4.65 -8.93
C ASP A 6 9.29 5.40 -8.55
N TYR A 7 8.16 4.74 -8.76
CA TYR A 7 6.85 5.21 -8.30
C TYR A 7 6.68 4.83 -6.83
N ILE A 8 6.07 5.71 -6.04
CA ILE A 8 5.73 5.41 -4.65
C ILE A 8 4.22 5.22 -4.56
N VAL A 9 3.82 4.00 -4.21
CA VAL A 9 2.42 3.65 -3.92
C VAL A 9 2.16 3.94 -2.45
N HIS A 10 1.20 4.83 -2.20
CA HIS A 10 0.72 5.15 -0.86
C HIS A 10 -0.60 4.43 -0.59
N CYS A 11 -0.54 3.45 0.30
CA CYS A 11 -1.67 2.64 0.71
C CYS A 11 -2.04 2.98 2.16
N GLN A 12 -3.29 3.33 2.41
CA GLN A 12 -3.77 3.71 3.75
C GLN A 12 -5.06 2.97 4.10
N VAL A 13 -5.15 2.44 5.33
CA VAL A 13 -6.41 2.04 5.95
C VAL A 13 -6.83 3.15 6.91
N LYS A 14 -8.07 3.59 6.78
CA LYS A 14 -8.64 4.63 7.63
C LYS A 14 -9.90 4.14 8.32
N GLU A 15 -10.09 4.57 9.56
CA GLU A 15 -11.32 4.43 10.31
C GLU A 15 -11.81 5.83 10.69
N GLY A 16 -12.83 6.31 9.97
CA GLY A 16 -13.22 7.72 10.02
C GLY A 16 -12.08 8.63 9.58
N ASP A 17 -11.69 9.56 10.45
CA ASP A 17 -10.59 10.50 10.22
C ASP A 17 -9.21 9.96 10.63
N SER A 18 -9.17 8.81 11.31
CA SER A 18 -7.94 8.21 11.82
C SER A 18 -7.30 7.28 10.79
N THR A 19 -6.00 7.41 10.55
CA THR A 19 -5.21 6.45 9.78
C THR A 19 -4.77 5.31 10.70
N LEU A 20 -5.26 4.09 10.45
CA LEU A 20 -4.87 2.89 11.22
C LEU A 20 -3.50 2.37 10.78
N ILE A 21 -3.26 2.34 9.48
CA ILE A 21 -1.98 1.95 8.89
C ILE A 21 -1.73 2.72 7.59
N GLU A 22 -0.47 3.08 7.37
CA GLU A 22 0.04 3.65 6.12
C GLU A 22 1.24 2.84 5.65
N LEU A 23 1.23 2.46 4.37
CA LEU A 23 2.30 1.75 3.69
C LEU A 23 2.74 2.58 2.48
N SER A 24 4.05 2.82 2.38
CA SER A 24 4.66 3.47 1.21
C SER A 24 5.61 2.49 0.54
N LEU A 25 5.29 2.07 -0.68
CA LEU A 25 5.98 1.01 -1.41
C LEU A 25 6.58 1.57 -2.70
N SER A 26 7.89 1.45 -2.86
CA SER A 26 8.58 1.83 -4.08
C SER A 26 8.45 0.73 -5.13
N VAL A 27 7.98 1.09 -6.33
CA VAL A 27 7.86 0.18 -7.48
C VAL A 27 8.45 0.81 -8.73
N PRO A 28 9.15 0.02 -9.57
CA PRO A 28 9.88 0.56 -10.72
C PRO A 28 9.00 0.93 -11.92
N LEU A 29 7.72 0.52 -11.92
CA LEU A 29 6.81 0.67 -13.07
C LEU A 29 5.45 1.20 -12.65
N GLU A 30 4.91 2.10 -13.47
CA GLU A 30 3.58 2.69 -13.28
C GLU A 30 2.47 1.63 -13.28
N GLU A 31 2.57 0.61 -14.15
CA GLU A 31 1.59 -0.48 -14.20
C GLU A 31 1.50 -1.24 -12.87
N GLN A 32 2.64 -1.46 -12.21
CA GLN A 32 2.67 -2.09 -10.89
C GLN A 32 2.03 -1.17 -9.85
N ALA A 33 2.33 0.13 -9.89
CA ALA A 33 1.71 1.11 -9.00
C ALA A 33 0.18 1.10 -9.14
N ASN A 34 -0.32 1.13 -10.38
CA ASN A 34 -1.74 1.09 -10.68
C ASN A 34 -2.39 -0.23 -10.24
N ALA A 35 -1.73 -1.37 -10.47
CA ALA A 35 -2.22 -2.67 -10.04
C ALA A 35 -2.30 -2.77 -8.51
N MET A 36 -1.32 -2.21 -7.79
CA MET A 36 -1.30 -2.19 -6.33
C MET A 36 -2.40 -1.29 -5.76
N CYS A 37 -2.56 -0.07 -6.29
CA CYS A 37 -3.65 0.83 -5.91
C CYS A 37 -5.02 0.20 -6.16
N SER A 38 -5.19 -0.50 -7.29
CA SER A 38 -6.44 -1.17 -7.63
C SER A 38 -6.77 -2.32 -6.67
N LYS A 39 -5.76 -3.13 -6.31
CA LYS A 39 -5.92 -4.25 -5.37
C LYS A 39 -6.04 -3.82 -3.91
N TRP A 40 -5.53 -2.63 -3.55
CA TRP A 40 -5.56 -2.14 -2.18
C TRP A 40 -6.96 -2.18 -1.59
N LYS A 41 -7.97 -1.74 -2.34
CA LYS A 41 -9.36 -1.69 -1.87
C LYS A 41 -9.89 -3.04 -1.37
N ASP A 42 -9.48 -4.13 -2.01
CA ASP A 42 -9.96 -5.47 -1.68
C ASP A 42 -9.04 -6.17 -0.66
N ALA A 43 -7.74 -5.86 -0.67
CA ALA A 43 -6.72 -6.51 0.16
C ALA A 43 -6.42 -5.78 1.48
N SER A 44 -6.80 -4.51 1.63
CA SER A 44 -6.33 -3.67 2.74
C SER A 44 -6.75 -4.17 4.13
N GLN A 45 -7.95 -4.76 4.23
CA GLN A 45 -8.44 -5.33 5.48
C GLN A 45 -7.63 -6.56 5.90
N GLU A 46 -7.41 -7.50 4.97
CA GLU A 46 -6.61 -8.70 5.23
C GLU A 46 -5.15 -8.35 5.59
N ILE A 47 -4.57 -7.34 4.92
CA ILE A 47 -3.23 -6.84 5.22
C ILE A 47 -3.16 -6.24 6.63
N TYR A 48 -4.15 -5.41 7.00
CA TYR A 48 -4.23 -4.83 8.34
C TYR A 48 -4.36 -5.91 9.42
N ASP A 49 -5.30 -6.86 9.24
CA ASP A 49 -5.53 -7.96 10.17
C ASP A 49 -4.28 -8.82 10.35
N PHE A 50 -3.58 -9.13 9.25
CA PHE A 50 -2.33 -9.87 9.28
C PHE A 50 -1.26 -9.14 10.10
N ILE A 51 -1.06 -7.84 9.88
CA ILE A 51 -0.05 -7.05 10.57
C ILE A 51 -0.38 -6.96 12.07
N MET A 52 -1.64 -6.68 12.41
CA MET A 52 -2.12 -6.66 13.79
C MET A 52 -1.90 -8.00 14.50
N HIS A 53 -2.23 -9.11 13.85
CA HIS A 53 -2.01 -10.45 14.39
C HIS A 53 -0.52 -10.79 14.59
N LYS A 54 0.39 -10.20 13.81
CA LYS A 54 1.84 -10.43 13.96
C LYS A 54 2.48 -9.56 15.02
N LEU A 55 1.86 -8.44 15.38
CA LEU A 55 2.41 -7.46 16.32
C LEU A 55 1.83 -7.57 17.74
N MET A 56 0.72 -8.31 17.92
CA MET A 56 0.03 -8.53 19.20
C MET A 56 0.17 -9.95 19.74
#